data_AF-A0A819EXS9-F1
#
_entry.id   AF-A0A819EXS9-F1
#
_cell.length_a   1.000
_cell.length_b   1.000
_cell.length_c   1.000
_cell.angle_alpha   90.00
_cell.angle_beta   90.00
_cell.angle_gamma   90.00
#
_symmetry.space_group_name_H-M   'P 1'
#
loop_
_entity.id
_entity.type
_entity.pdbx_description
1 polymer ?
#
loop_
_entity_poly.entity_id
_entity_poly.type
_entity_poly.pdbx_seq_one_letter_code
_entity_poly.pdbx_strand_id
1 'polypeptide(L)'
;MDKKIAYPDYLVSDNNTKLENDYSMYVFNTSFIYNTFKIHQMKAIENFQFLRKPVVRKAWPSISPTIINAYYDLSENQIIIPAGILQMPFFHKDAPKYLNYGGIGMIIGHEITHGFDNTGRQFDKDGNRIPWWTNETIEKFNERKQCFIEQYSNFSISEVNMNSNGNQTQDEDIADNGGLKAAFYAYQNLIKNNVNIDKKLPGLTQYSNEQMFFIHFGYTWCTRLSVSHIFNRLITDVHSLAHFRVIGSTSNFDEFDQVFGCKPGQRNSRVKKCIAWWLYIFFLF
;
A
#
# COMPACT_ATOMS: atom_id res chain seq x y z
N MET A 1 15.42 0.40 -5.15
CA MET A 1 14.39 -0.19 -4.29
C MET A 1 14.62 -1.69 -4.23
N ASP A 2 14.80 -2.26 -3.03
CA ASP A 2 14.88 -3.72 -2.81
C ASP A 2 13.47 -4.31 -2.53
N LYS A 3 13.32 -5.63 -2.58
CA LYS A 3 12.01 -6.29 -2.36
C LYS A 3 12.11 -7.52 -1.46
N LYS A 4 11.22 -7.62 -0.46
CA LYS A 4 10.98 -8.81 0.35
C LYS A 4 9.60 -9.37 0.01
N ILE A 5 9.52 -10.62 -0.43
CA ILE A 5 8.27 -11.25 -0.87
C ILE A 5 8.06 -12.56 -0.12
N ALA A 6 6.85 -12.74 0.42
CA ALA A 6 6.39 -13.88 1.19
C ALA A 6 7.04 -14.01 2.58
N TYR A 7 8.23 -14.59 2.66
CA TYR A 7 8.93 -14.88 3.92
C TYR A 7 10.44 -15.03 3.68
N PRO A 8 11.27 -14.84 4.73
CA PRO A 8 12.68 -15.17 4.63
C PRO A 8 12.91 -16.68 4.50
N ASP A 9 13.81 -17.07 3.59
CA ASP A 9 14.13 -18.48 3.29
C ASP A 9 14.50 -19.31 4.52
N TYR A 10 15.13 -18.70 5.53
CA TYR A 10 15.54 -19.41 6.76
C TYR A 10 14.37 -19.93 7.60
N LEU A 11 13.13 -19.48 7.36
CA LEU A 11 11.95 -20.00 8.07
C LEU A 11 11.50 -21.38 7.57
N VAL A 12 11.91 -21.75 6.35
CA VAL A 12 11.54 -23.02 5.71
C VAL A 12 12.77 -23.86 5.37
N SER A 13 13.97 -23.41 5.77
CA SER A 13 15.20 -24.16 5.55
C SER A 13 15.27 -25.36 6.49
N ASP A 14 15.68 -26.52 5.97
CA ASP A 14 15.92 -27.73 6.80
C ASP A 14 16.93 -27.49 7.93
N ASN A 15 17.81 -26.49 7.77
CA ASN A 15 18.72 -26.02 8.80
C ASN A 15 18.07 -24.92 9.66
N ASN A 16 17.36 -25.31 10.71
CA ASN A 16 16.67 -24.42 11.64
C ASN A 16 17.60 -23.65 12.61
N THR A 17 18.93 -23.76 12.48
CA THR A 17 19.89 -23.17 13.43
C THR A 17 19.65 -21.68 13.67
N LYS A 18 19.33 -20.90 12.62
CA LYS A 18 19.06 -19.47 12.79
C LYS A 18 17.80 -19.24 13.62
N LEU A 19 16.71 -19.94 13.29
CA LEU A 19 15.44 -19.82 13.99
C LEU A 19 15.59 -20.23 15.46
N GLU A 20 16.26 -21.36 15.73
CA GLU A 20 16.53 -21.83 17.09
C GLU A 20 17.37 -20.82 17.89
N ASN A 21 18.39 -20.22 17.27
CA ASN A 21 19.19 -19.19 17.91
C ASN A 21 18.39 -17.92 18.22
N ASP A 22 17.55 -17.47 17.28
CA ASP A 22 16.68 -16.29 17.45
C ASP A 22 15.73 -16.48 18.64
N TYR A 23 15.25 -17.71 18.89
CA TYR A 23 14.34 -18.03 19.99
C TYR A 23 15.01 -18.62 21.24
N SER A 24 16.33 -18.81 21.25
CA SER A 24 17.06 -19.49 22.33
C SER A 24 16.89 -18.87 23.73
N MET A 25 16.63 -17.56 23.79
CA MET A 25 16.41 -16.82 25.04
C MET A 25 14.97 -16.89 25.57
N TYR A 26 14.03 -17.42 24.77
CA TYR A 26 12.61 -17.48 25.09
C TYR A 26 12.27 -18.79 25.80
N VAL A 27 12.50 -18.82 27.12
CA VAL A 27 12.11 -19.94 27.99
C VAL A 27 10.76 -19.64 28.62
N PHE A 28 9.75 -20.46 28.29
CA PHE A 28 8.37 -20.31 28.75
C PHE A 28 7.98 -21.37 29.79
N ASN A 29 7.00 -21.03 30.63
CA ASN A 29 6.34 -21.97 31.53
C ASN A 29 4.81 -21.93 31.33
N THR A 30 4.04 -22.53 32.23
CA THR A 30 2.57 -22.58 32.12
C THR A 30 1.87 -21.25 32.47
N SER A 31 2.58 -20.27 33.03
CA SER A 31 2.02 -18.99 33.44
C SER A 31 2.01 -18.00 32.28
N PHE A 32 0.80 -17.66 31.82
CA PHE A 32 0.59 -16.67 30.76
C PHE A 32 1.25 -15.32 31.10
N ILE A 33 0.99 -14.79 32.30
CA ILE A 33 1.52 -13.48 32.70
C ILE A 33 3.05 -13.48 32.77
N TYR A 34 3.65 -14.58 33.24
CA TYR A 34 5.10 -14.74 33.26
C TYR A 34 5.67 -14.71 31.85
N ASN A 35 5.10 -15.50 30.93
CA ASN A 35 5.55 -15.56 29.55
C ASN A 35 5.42 -14.21 28.85
N THR A 36 4.32 -13.47 29.08
CA THR A 36 4.13 -12.12 28.53
C THR A 36 5.23 -11.16 29.01
N PHE A 37 5.50 -11.10 30.32
CA PHE A 37 6.57 -10.24 30.83
C PHE A 37 7.94 -10.67 30.32
N LYS A 38 8.18 -11.98 30.21
CA LYS A 38 9.43 -12.52 29.66
C LYS A 38 9.63 -12.07 28.21
N ILE A 39 8.60 -12.14 27.36
CA ILE A 39 8.66 -11.67 25.97
C ILE A 39 9.00 -10.19 25.91
N HIS A 40 8.33 -9.34 26.69
CA HIS A 40 8.62 -7.90 26.72
C HIS A 40 10.04 -7.60 27.19
N GLN A 41 10.52 -8.31 28.21
CA GLN A 41 11.89 -8.18 28.71
C GLN A 41 12.92 -8.55 27.63
N MET A 42 12.74 -9.68 26.94
CA MET A 42 13.67 -10.14 25.89
C MET A 42 13.69 -9.18 24.70
N LYS A 43 12.51 -8.73 24.22
CA LYS A 43 12.42 -7.72 23.16
C LYS A 43 13.13 -6.41 23.52
N ALA A 44 13.02 -5.97 24.77
CA ALA A 44 13.73 -4.78 25.24
C ALA A 44 15.26 -4.98 25.18
N ILE A 45 15.75 -6.14 25.65
CA ILE A 45 17.18 -6.48 25.60
C ILE A 45 17.67 -6.54 24.15
N GLU A 46 16.97 -7.23 23.26
CA GLU A 46 17.29 -7.31 21.83
C GLU A 46 17.39 -5.90 21.21
N ASN A 47 16.41 -5.04 21.46
CA ASN A 47 16.41 -3.66 20.99
C ASN A 47 17.64 -2.87 21.49
N PHE A 48 18.00 -3.00 22.77
CA PHE A 48 19.19 -2.34 23.32
C PHE A 48 20.50 -2.87 22.74
N GLN A 49 20.58 -4.15 22.37
CA GLN A 49 21.77 -4.74 21.77
C GLN A 49 22.09 -4.15 20.38
N PHE A 50 21.11 -3.59 19.67
CA PHE A 50 21.35 -2.96 18.37
C PHE A 50 22.06 -1.59 18.46
N LEU A 51 22.02 -0.90 19.60
CA LEU A 51 22.53 0.49 19.73
C LEU A 51 24.01 0.66 19.32
N ARG A 52 24.83 -0.37 19.50
CA ARG A 52 26.27 -0.36 19.19
C ARG A 52 26.66 -1.30 18.05
N LYS A 53 25.67 -1.88 17.37
CA LYS A 53 25.89 -2.74 16.20
C LYS A 53 25.67 -1.93 14.92
N PRO A 54 26.41 -2.22 13.84
CA PRO A 54 26.11 -1.63 12.55
C PRO A 54 24.72 -2.09 12.08
N VAL A 55 24.03 -1.22 11.33
CA VAL A 55 22.78 -1.59 10.67
C VAL A 55 23.07 -2.64 9.61
N VAL A 56 22.38 -3.77 9.68
CA VAL A 56 22.43 -4.81 8.64
C VAL A 56 21.46 -4.39 7.53
N ARG A 57 22.00 -3.71 6.51
CA ARG A 57 21.21 -3.23 5.38
C ARG A 57 20.54 -4.39 4.63
N LYS A 58 19.33 -4.15 4.12
CA LYS A 58 18.52 -5.09 3.34
C LYS A 58 18.21 -6.39 4.07
N ALA A 59 18.23 -6.38 5.40
CA ALA A 59 17.73 -7.50 6.19
C ALA A 59 16.22 -7.67 6.01
N TRP A 60 15.71 -8.86 6.31
CA TRP A 60 14.27 -9.00 6.46
C TRP A 60 13.82 -8.24 7.71
N PRO A 61 12.78 -7.39 7.62
CA PRO A 61 12.27 -6.68 8.78
C PRO A 61 11.61 -7.65 9.75
N SER A 62 11.48 -7.24 11.00
CA SER A 62 10.75 -7.98 12.04
C SER A 62 9.23 -7.92 11.85
N ILE A 63 8.76 -8.41 10.70
CA ILE A 63 7.36 -8.48 10.28
C ILE A 63 7.01 -9.95 10.10
N SER A 64 5.92 -10.39 10.75
CA SER A 64 5.46 -11.77 10.58
C SER A 64 5.00 -12.02 9.14
N PRO A 65 5.44 -13.10 8.48
CA PRO A 65 4.96 -13.48 7.16
C PRO A 65 3.45 -13.70 7.07
N THR A 66 2.79 -13.97 8.20
CA THR A 66 1.36 -14.28 8.27
C THR A 66 0.48 -13.03 8.26
N ILE A 67 1.05 -11.83 8.32
CA ILE A 67 0.30 -10.59 8.33
C ILE A 67 -0.33 -10.34 6.96
N ILE A 68 -1.60 -9.93 6.97
CA ILE A 68 -2.32 -9.47 5.78
C ILE A 68 -2.14 -7.96 5.69
N ASN A 69 -0.99 -7.53 5.18
CA ASN A 69 -0.64 -6.13 4.95
C ASN A 69 0.52 -6.03 3.94
N ALA A 70 0.91 -4.82 3.57
CA ALA A 70 2.14 -4.52 2.83
C ALA A 70 2.80 -3.27 3.43
N TYR A 71 4.09 -3.07 3.14
CA TYR A 71 4.86 -1.98 3.73
C TYR A 71 5.96 -1.47 2.79
N TYR A 72 6.29 -0.19 2.95
CA TYR A 72 7.51 0.43 2.44
C TYR A 72 8.41 0.86 3.59
N ASP A 73 9.65 0.37 3.61
CA ASP A 73 10.69 0.81 4.54
C ASP A 73 11.52 1.93 3.90
N LEU A 74 11.32 3.16 4.38
CA LEU A 74 12.04 4.36 3.95
C LEU A 74 13.55 4.25 4.17
N SER A 75 13.95 3.66 5.29
CA SER A 75 15.35 3.60 5.70
C SER A 75 16.12 2.57 4.90
N GLU A 76 15.48 1.49 4.45
CA GLU A 76 16.08 0.44 3.64
C GLU A 76 15.76 0.56 2.14
N ASN A 77 14.93 1.53 1.75
CA ASN A 77 14.39 1.70 0.39
C ASN A 77 13.85 0.37 -0.15
N GLN A 78 12.89 -0.20 0.57
CA GLN A 78 12.45 -1.57 0.35
C GLN A 78 10.94 -1.75 0.47
N ILE A 79 10.35 -2.47 -0.49
CA ILE A 79 8.98 -2.97 -0.39
C ILE A 79 8.93 -4.34 0.30
N ILE A 80 7.94 -4.56 1.16
CA ILE A 80 7.74 -5.79 1.92
C ILE A 80 6.33 -6.28 1.68
N ILE A 81 6.21 -7.45 1.06
CA ILE A 81 4.95 -8.11 0.73
C ILE A 81 4.92 -9.48 1.45
N PRO A 82 4.42 -9.56 2.69
CA PRO A 82 4.30 -10.81 3.45
C PRO A 82 3.45 -11.88 2.74
N ALA A 83 3.64 -13.14 3.09
CA ALA A 83 2.86 -14.25 2.51
C ALA A 83 1.35 -14.12 2.78
N GLY A 84 0.98 -13.53 3.92
CA GLY A 84 -0.40 -13.36 4.34
C GLY A 84 -1.24 -12.48 3.40
N ILE A 85 -0.66 -11.52 2.67
CA ILE A 85 -1.41 -10.74 1.68
C ILE A 85 -1.44 -11.40 0.29
N LEU A 86 -0.57 -12.38 0.02
CA LEU A 86 -0.47 -13.10 -1.25
C LEU A 86 -1.52 -14.22 -1.39
N GLN A 87 -2.78 -13.87 -1.14
CA GLN A 87 -3.94 -14.74 -1.24
C GLN A 87 -5.15 -13.97 -1.77
N MET A 88 -6.23 -14.68 -2.08
CA MET A 88 -7.49 -14.03 -2.46
C MET A 88 -8.00 -13.14 -1.32
N PRO A 89 -8.56 -11.95 -1.62
CA PRO A 89 -8.89 -11.44 -2.95
C PRO A 89 -7.75 -10.70 -3.66
N PHE A 90 -6.58 -10.53 -3.04
CA PHE A 90 -5.50 -9.70 -3.61
C PHE A 90 -4.72 -10.42 -4.72
N PHE A 91 -4.39 -11.69 -4.51
CA PHE A 91 -3.59 -12.48 -5.45
C PHE A 91 -4.02 -13.94 -5.52
N HIS A 92 -4.09 -14.47 -6.74
CA HIS A 92 -4.08 -15.91 -6.98
C HIS A 92 -3.40 -16.21 -8.31
N LYS A 93 -2.52 -17.22 -8.35
CA LYS A 93 -1.74 -17.55 -9.55
C LYS A 93 -2.60 -17.85 -10.78
N ASP A 94 -3.76 -18.48 -10.57
CA ASP A 94 -4.71 -18.89 -11.62
C ASP A 94 -5.84 -17.87 -11.83
N ALA A 95 -5.88 -16.77 -11.06
CA ALA A 95 -6.84 -15.71 -11.31
C ALA A 95 -6.46 -14.94 -12.59
N PRO A 96 -7.46 -14.44 -13.34
CA PRO A 96 -7.21 -13.48 -14.41
C PRO A 96 -6.33 -12.33 -13.97
N LYS A 97 -5.41 -11.89 -14.84
CA LYS A 97 -4.44 -10.84 -14.55
C LYS A 97 -5.13 -9.52 -14.20
N TYR A 98 -6.24 -9.15 -14.83
CA TYR A 98 -6.97 -7.94 -14.43
C TYR A 98 -7.39 -7.93 -12.95
N LEU A 99 -7.68 -9.09 -12.35
CA LEU A 99 -7.96 -9.18 -10.90
C LEU A 99 -6.68 -9.04 -10.08
N ASN A 100 -5.61 -9.76 -10.44
CA ASN A 100 -4.34 -9.66 -9.74
C ASN A 100 -3.76 -8.24 -9.79
N TYR A 101 -3.83 -7.57 -10.92
CA TYR A 101 -3.37 -6.18 -11.06
C TYR A 101 -4.29 -5.20 -10.31
N GLY A 102 -5.60 -5.41 -10.31
CA GLY A 102 -6.54 -4.58 -9.53
C GLY A 102 -6.45 -4.81 -8.02
N GLY A 103 -5.97 -5.98 -7.59
CA GLY A 103 -5.70 -6.35 -6.20
C GLY A 103 -4.25 -6.10 -5.81
N ILE A 104 -3.41 -7.15 -5.82
CA ILE A 104 -2.01 -7.06 -5.36
C ILE A 104 -1.17 -6.08 -6.20
N GLY A 105 -1.47 -5.91 -7.50
CA GLY A 105 -0.75 -4.97 -8.35
C GLY A 105 -0.92 -3.52 -7.86
N MET A 106 -2.13 -3.14 -7.45
CA MET A 106 -2.40 -1.83 -6.85
C MET A 106 -1.62 -1.67 -5.54
N ILE A 107 -1.65 -2.67 -4.66
CA ILE A 107 -0.90 -2.66 -3.39
C ILE A 107 0.61 -2.50 -3.64
N ILE A 108 1.18 -3.23 -4.59
CA ILE A 108 2.61 -3.08 -4.94
C ILE A 108 2.89 -1.65 -5.43
N GLY A 109 2.03 -1.11 -6.30
CA GLY A 109 2.17 0.27 -6.78
C GLY A 109 2.04 1.30 -5.65
N HIS A 110 1.18 1.04 -4.67
CA HIS A 110 0.98 1.84 -3.47
C HIS A 110 2.28 1.90 -2.65
N GLU A 111 2.87 0.74 -2.32
CA GLU A 111 4.14 0.70 -1.57
C GLU A 111 5.30 1.35 -2.33
N ILE A 112 5.37 1.19 -3.66
CA ILE A 112 6.39 1.89 -4.47
C ILE A 112 6.19 3.41 -4.37
N THR A 113 4.95 3.89 -4.34
CA THR A 113 4.63 5.32 -4.27
C THR A 113 5.05 5.94 -2.93
N HIS A 114 5.06 5.18 -1.84
CA HIS A 114 5.58 5.65 -0.55
C HIS A 114 7.05 6.04 -0.58
N GLY A 115 7.84 5.49 -1.52
CA GLY A 115 9.21 5.96 -1.75
C GLY A 115 9.30 7.41 -2.24
N PHE A 116 8.18 7.99 -2.67
CA PHE A 116 8.15 9.30 -3.29
C PHE A 116 7.15 10.26 -2.63
N ASP A 117 6.23 9.82 -1.76
CA ASP A 117 5.23 10.68 -1.10
C ASP A 117 5.83 11.86 -0.28
N ASN A 118 5.01 12.61 0.49
CA ASN A 118 5.51 13.77 1.23
C ASN A 118 6.67 13.42 2.18
N THR A 119 6.63 12.23 2.76
CA THR A 119 7.64 11.69 3.67
C THR A 119 8.74 10.98 2.89
N GLY A 120 8.38 10.11 1.95
CA GLY A 120 9.22 9.36 1.02
C GLY A 120 10.29 10.18 0.33
N ARG A 121 9.89 11.28 -0.31
CA ARG A 121 10.80 12.17 -1.06
C ARG A 121 11.93 12.76 -0.24
N GLN A 122 11.90 12.64 1.09
CA GLN A 122 12.95 13.16 1.98
C GLN A 122 14.10 12.16 2.14
N PHE A 123 13.97 10.95 1.61
CA PHE A 123 14.95 9.86 1.68
C PHE A 123 15.55 9.58 0.31
N ASP A 124 16.87 9.49 0.22
CA ASP A 124 17.57 9.15 -1.02
C ASP A 124 17.48 7.64 -1.35
N LYS A 125 18.13 7.23 -2.44
CA LYS A 125 18.15 5.82 -2.88
C LYS A 125 18.77 4.85 -1.87
N ASP A 126 19.58 5.34 -0.93
CA ASP A 126 20.25 4.55 0.10
C ASP A 126 19.53 4.68 1.46
N GLY A 127 18.36 5.34 1.49
CA GLY A 127 17.52 5.53 2.68
C GLY A 127 18.06 6.57 3.66
N ASN A 128 18.92 7.47 3.21
CA ASN A 128 19.39 8.58 4.02
C ASN A 128 18.41 9.75 3.92
N ARG A 129 18.08 10.37 5.06
CA ARG A 129 17.22 11.55 5.08
C ARG A 129 18.00 12.80 4.65
N ILE A 130 18.11 13.01 3.35
CA ILE A 130 18.80 14.15 2.74
C ILE A 130 17.94 14.80 1.65
N PRO A 131 17.95 16.14 1.50
CA PRO A 131 17.28 16.78 0.37
C PRO A 131 18.00 16.43 -0.95
N TRP A 132 17.32 15.68 -1.83
CA TRP A 132 17.84 15.29 -3.14
C TRP A 132 17.03 15.88 -4.32
N TRP A 133 16.03 16.70 -4.01
CA TRP A 133 15.23 17.44 -4.98
C TRP A 133 15.62 18.92 -5.01
N THR A 134 15.46 19.54 -6.18
CA THR A 134 15.54 21.00 -6.29
C THR A 134 14.36 21.66 -5.58
N ASN A 135 14.55 22.90 -5.10
CA ASN A 135 13.48 23.67 -4.46
C ASN A 135 12.26 23.84 -5.37
N GLU A 136 12.47 24.06 -6.67
CA GLU A 136 11.40 24.15 -7.67
C GLU A 136 10.55 22.86 -7.72
N THR A 137 11.21 21.69 -7.68
CA THR A 137 10.50 20.39 -7.67
C THR A 137 9.67 20.24 -6.39
N ILE A 138 10.22 20.65 -5.25
CA ILE A 138 9.53 20.61 -3.95
C ILE A 138 8.30 21.53 -3.96
N GLU A 139 8.42 22.74 -4.50
CA GLU A 139 7.31 23.69 -4.63
C GLU A 139 6.20 23.11 -5.51
N LYS A 140 6.54 22.58 -6.70
CA LYS A 140 5.57 21.96 -7.60
C LYS A 140 4.91 20.72 -7.01
N PHE A 141 5.66 19.93 -6.24
CA PHE A 141 5.08 18.80 -5.50
C PHE A 141 4.09 19.28 -4.44
N ASN A 142 4.44 20.30 -3.65
CA ASN A 142 3.55 20.86 -2.63
C ASN A 142 2.26 21.44 -3.24
N GLU A 143 2.35 22.14 -4.38
CA GLU A 143 1.19 22.62 -5.14
C GLU A 143 0.25 21.47 -5.53
N ARG A 144 0.80 20.35 -6.01
CA ARG A 144 0.02 19.17 -6.42
C ARG A 144 -0.57 18.42 -5.23
N LYS A 145 0.22 18.25 -4.17
CA LYS A 145 -0.20 17.62 -2.91
C LYS A 145 -1.37 18.37 -2.28
N GLN A 146 -1.37 19.70 -2.35
CA GLN A 146 -2.47 20.53 -1.86
C GLN A 146 -3.82 20.16 -2.50
N CYS A 147 -3.85 19.74 -3.77
CA CYS A 147 -5.06 19.24 -4.42
C CYS A 147 -5.64 18.02 -3.69
N PHE A 148 -4.79 17.06 -3.27
CA PHE A 148 -5.22 15.88 -2.53
C PHE A 148 -5.77 16.26 -1.15
N ILE A 149 -5.05 17.12 -0.42
CA ILE A 149 -5.50 17.62 0.89
C ILE A 149 -6.89 18.26 0.76
N GLU A 150 -7.10 19.14 -0.22
CA GLU A 150 -8.39 19.77 -0.47
C GLU A 150 -9.49 18.78 -0.87
N GLN A 151 -9.17 17.82 -1.75
CA GLN A 151 -10.12 16.81 -2.17
C GLN A 151 -10.61 15.98 -0.99
N TYR A 152 -9.69 15.40 -0.23
CA TYR A 152 -10.02 14.44 0.80
C TYR A 152 -10.60 15.13 2.04
N SER A 153 -10.23 16.38 2.33
CA SER A 153 -10.86 17.16 3.42
C SER A 153 -12.33 17.53 3.16
N ASN A 154 -12.78 17.44 1.91
CA ASN A 154 -14.18 17.67 1.54
C ASN A 154 -15.08 16.43 1.69
N PHE A 155 -14.52 15.28 2.05
CA PHE A 155 -15.30 14.09 2.34
C PHE A 155 -15.95 14.19 3.72
N SER A 156 -17.29 14.25 3.75
CA SER A 156 -18.10 14.28 4.97
C SER A 156 -18.59 12.89 5.35
N ILE A 157 -18.60 12.62 6.65
CA ILE A 157 -19.01 11.35 7.26
C ILE A 157 -20.19 11.63 8.19
N SER A 158 -21.40 11.39 7.69
CA SER A 158 -22.64 11.77 8.37
C SER A 158 -22.86 11.01 9.68
N GLU A 159 -22.36 9.79 9.79
CA GLU A 159 -22.50 8.94 10.99
C GLU A 159 -21.86 9.53 12.24
N VAL A 160 -20.86 10.42 12.07
CA VAL A 160 -20.15 11.10 13.16
C VAL A 160 -20.16 12.63 13.02
N ASN A 161 -20.80 13.16 11.97
CA ASN A 161 -20.84 14.58 11.64
C ASN A 161 -19.44 15.23 11.60
N MET A 162 -18.49 14.55 10.96
CA MET A 162 -17.10 15.01 10.80
C MET A 162 -16.69 14.94 9.33
N ASN A 163 -15.66 15.70 8.96
CA ASN A 163 -14.99 15.54 7.68
C ASN A 163 -13.71 14.71 7.87
N SER A 164 -13.26 14.08 6.78
CA SER A 164 -11.93 13.49 6.73
C SER A 164 -10.86 14.59 6.86
N ASN A 165 -9.69 14.22 7.35
CA ASN A 165 -8.55 15.11 7.49
C ASN A 165 -7.56 14.84 6.35
N GLY A 166 -7.66 15.60 5.26
CA GLY A 166 -6.79 15.43 4.09
C GLY A 166 -5.31 15.68 4.40
N ASN A 167 -4.97 16.48 5.41
CA ASN A 167 -3.57 16.69 5.80
C ASN A 167 -3.01 15.47 6.56
N GLN A 168 -3.84 14.75 7.31
CA GLN A 168 -3.45 13.51 7.97
C GLN A 168 -3.32 12.34 6.99
N THR A 169 -4.12 12.34 5.93
CA THR A 169 -4.26 11.21 4.99
C THR A 169 -3.46 11.35 3.70
N GLN A 170 -2.84 12.51 3.45
CA GLN A 170 -2.22 12.87 2.18
C GLN A 170 -1.20 11.85 1.63
N ASP A 171 -0.40 11.20 2.48
CA ASP A 171 0.63 10.25 2.02
C ASP A 171 -0.01 8.97 1.49
N GLU A 172 -0.96 8.43 2.23
CA GLU A 172 -1.77 7.28 1.84
C GLU A 172 -2.63 7.57 0.62
N ASP A 173 -3.22 8.76 0.55
CA ASP A 173 -4.05 9.17 -0.58
C ASP A 173 -3.21 9.33 -1.87
N ILE A 174 -2.00 9.90 -1.77
CA ILE A 174 -1.06 9.96 -2.88
C ILE A 174 -0.65 8.55 -3.30
N ALA A 175 -0.38 7.66 -2.35
CA ALA A 175 0.03 6.29 -2.60
C ALA A 175 -1.08 5.47 -3.28
N ASP A 176 -2.34 5.61 -2.85
CA ASP A 176 -3.50 4.99 -3.51
C ASP A 176 -3.65 5.43 -4.97
N ASN A 177 -3.57 6.74 -5.20
CA ASN A 177 -3.72 7.31 -6.54
C ASN A 177 -2.55 6.91 -7.45
N GLY A 178 -1.32 6.90 -6.93
CA GLY A 178 -0.13 6.45 -7.64
C GLY A 178 -0.19 4.95 -7.95
N GLY A 179 -0.52 4.15 -6.95
CA GLY A 179 -0.58 2.69 -7.05
C GLY A 179 -1.64 2.19 -8.01
N LEU A 180 -2.84 2.77 -7.96
CA LEU A 180 -3.92 2.42 -8.90
C LEU A 180 -3.52 2.71 -10.35
N LYS A 181 -2.90 3.86 -10.60
CA LYS A 181 -2.41 4.25 -11.93
C LYS A 181 -1.30 3.30 -12.40
N ALA A 182 -0.28 3.09 -11.58
CA ALA A 182 0.84 2.20 -11.90
C ALA A 182 0.35 0.78 -12.24
N ALA A 183 -0.56 0.23 -11.44
CA ALA A 183 -1.11 -1.10 -11.66
C ALA A 183 -1.92 -1.21 -12.95
N PHE A 184 -2.78 -0.21 -13.24
CA PHE A 184 -3.58 -0.21 -14.46
C PHE A 184 -2.71 -0.10 -15.71
N TYR A 185 -1.71 0.79 -15.73
CA TYR A 185 -0.82 0.91 -16.88
C TYR A 185 0.10 -0.30 -17.04
N ALA A 186 0.53 -0.94 -15.95
CA ALA A 186 1.26 -2.19 -16.01
C ALA A 186 0.40 -3.32 -16.60
N TYR A 187 -0.89 -3.38 -16.25
CA TYR A 187 -1.86 -4.30 -16.87
C TYR A 187 -2.07 -4.00 -18.37
N GLN A 188 -2.25 -2.73 -18.74
CA GLN A 188 -2.38 -2.32 -20.15
C GLN A 188 -1.13 -2.69 -20.98
N ASN A 189 0.06 -2.51 -20.42
CA ASN A 189 1.30 -2.91 -21.08
C ASN A 189 1.42 -4.43 -21.24
N LEU A 190 0.97 -5.20 -20.25
CA LEU A 190 0.92 -6.67 -20.35
C LEU A 190 0.05 -7.12 -21.53
N ILE A 191 -1.13 -6.52 -21.70
CA ILE A 191 -2.05 -6.83 -22.80
C ILE A 191 -1.43 -6.44 -24.15
N LYS A 192 -0.83 -5.23 -24.25
CA LYS A 192 -0.18 -4.75 -25.48
C LYS A 192 0.95 -5.67 -25.94
N ASN A 193 1.64 -6.33 -25.02
CA ASN A 193 2.73 -7.27 -25.30
C ASN A 193 2.23 -8.72 -25.57
N ASN A 194 0.96 -8.90 -25.96
CA ASN A 194 0.36 -10.15 -26.43
C ASN A 194 0.39 -11.32 -25.43
N VAL A 195 0.37 -11.05 -24.12
CA VAL A 195 0.00 -12.09 -23.15
C VAL A 195 -1.50 -12.32 -23.26
N ASN A 196 -1.91 -13.58 -23.46
CA ASN A 196 -3.29 -14.06 -23.60
C ASN A 196 -4.31 -13.12 -22.94
N ILE A 197 -5.24 -12.58 -23.72
CA ILE A 197 -6.39 -11.83 -23.18
C ILE A 197 -7.13 -12.81 -22.27
N ASP A 198 -7.04 -12.59 -20.96
CA ASP A 198 -7.69 -13.46 -19.99
C ASP A 198 -9.17 -13.60 -20.30
N LYS A 199 -9.68 -14.82 -20.09
CA LYS A 199 -11.11 -15.10 -20.24
C LYS A 199 -11.89 -14.23 -19.25
N LYS A 200 -13.05 -13.76 -19.71
CA LYS A 200 -14.03 -13.12 -18.82
C LYS A 200 -14.51 -14.11 -17.76
N LEU A 201 -14.80 -13.61 -16.57
CA LEU A 201 -15.39 -14.43 -15.51
C LEU A 201 -16.80 -14.91 -15.91
N PRO A 202 -17.11 -16.20 -15.75
CA PRO A 202 -18.48 -16.71 -15.92
C PRO A 202 -19.47 -15.93 -15.03
N GLY A 203 -20.62 -15.53 -15.60
CA GLY A 203 -21.63 -14.74 -14.88
C GLY A 203 -21.36 -13.23 -14.79
N LEU A 204 -20.18 -12.77 -15.19
CA LEU A 204 -19.79 -11.34 -15.25
C LEU A 204 -19.36 -10.91 -16.66
N THR A 205 -19.81 -11.64 -17.68
CA THR A 205 -19.38 -11.45 -19.08
C THR A 205 -19.82 -10.11 -19.69
N GLN A 206 -20.76 -9.41 -19.05
CA GLN A 206 -21.21 -8.07 -19.40
C GLN A 206 -20.15 -6.99 -19.15
N TYR A 207 -19.18 -7.23 -18.25
CA TYR A 207 -18.09 -6.30 -17.99
C TYR A 207 -16.91 -6.56 -18.92
N SER A 208 -16.16 -5.52 -19.29
CA SER A 208 -14.84 -5.68 -19.90
C SER A 208 -13.80 -6.10 -18.87
N ASN A 209 -12.63 -6.54 -19.30
CA ASN A 209 -11.56 -6.90 -18.37
C ASN A 209 -11.04 -5.65 -17.63
N GLU A 210 -11.01 -4.49 -18.26
CA GLU A 210 -10.68 -3.19 -17.65
C GLU A 210 -11.74 -2.75 -16.63
N GLN A 211 -13.02 -2.95 -16.94
CA GLN A 211 -14.08 -2.71 -15.95
C GLN A 211 -13.91 -3.64 -14.75
N MET A 212 -13.61 -4.92 -14.99
CA MET A 212 -13.34 -5.89 -13.93
C MET A 212 -12.10 -5.56 -13.09
N PHE A 213 -11.05 -4.96 -13.67
CA PHE A 213 -9.91 -4.44 -12.91
C PHE A 213 -10.38 -3.43 -11.84
N PHE A 214 -11.16 -2.43 -12.24
CA PHE A 214 -11.62 -1.38 -11.32
C PHE A 214 -12.69 -1.88 -10.33
N ILE A 215 -13.58 -2.77 -10.78
CA ILE A 215 -14.56 -3.44 -9.90
C ILE A 215 -13.81 -4.25 -8.83
N HIS A 216 -12.78 -5.00 -9.20
CA HIS A 216 -12.00 -5.81 -8.26
C HIS A 216 -11.17 -4.95 -7.30
N PHE A 217 -10.57 -3.86 -7.78
CA PHE A 217 -9.96 -2.84 -6.92
C PHE A 217 -10.97 -2.35 -5.87
N GLY A 218 -12.17 -1.94 -6.29
CA GLY A 218 -13.24 -1.54 -5.35
C GLY A 218 -13.62 -2.65 -4.36
N TYR A 219 -13.70 -3.89 -4.84
CA TYR A 219 -14.02 -5.07 -4.02
C TYR A 219 -13.00 -5.32 -2.92
N THR A 220 -11.70 -5.13 -3.18
CA THR A 220 -10.66 -5.29 -2.14
C THR A 220 -10.78 -4.33 -0.96
N TRP A 221 -11.54 -3.23 -1.12
CA TRP A 221 -11.79 -2.23 -0.08
C TRP A 221 -13.17 -2.35 0.57
N CYS A 222 -13.96 -3.37 0.23
CA CYS A 222 -15.26 -3.60 0.86
C CYS A 222 -15.10 -3.84 2.37
N THR A 223 -15.60 -2.91 3.17
CA THR A 223 -15.57 -3.00 4.64
C THR A 223 -16.78 -2.29 5.23
N ARG A 224 -17.11 -2.65 6.47
CA ARG A 224 -18.13 -1.98 7.28
C ARG A 224 -17.60 -1.79 8.69
N LEU A 225 -17.72 -0.57 9.20
CA LEU A 225 -17.23 -0.18 10.52
C LEU A 225 -18.40 0.22 11.42
N SER A 226 -18.26 0.01 12.72
CA SER A 226 -19.16 0.64 13.71
C SER A 226 -18.88 2.14 13.77
N VAL A 227 -19.87 2.92 14.22
CA VAL A 227 -19.72 4.38 14.40
C VAL A 227 -18.52 4.72 15.29
N SER A 228 -18.29 3.96 16.37
CA SER A 228 -17.13 4.12 17.25
C SER A 228 -15.80 3.89 16.53
N HIS A 229 -15.72 2.89 15.65
CA HIS A 229 -14.50 2.63 14.86
C HIS A 229 -14.29 3.67 13.77
N ILE A 230 -15.37 4.21 13.17
CA ILE A 230 -15.29 5.33 12.23
C ILE A 230 -14.67 6.54 12.94
N PHE A 231 -15.21 6.94 14.09
CA PHE A 231 -14.69 8.06 14.88
C PHE A 231 -13.22 7.86 15.25
N ASN A 232 -12.87 6.68 15.77
CA ASN A 232 -11.49 6.38 16.14
C ASN A 232 -10.53 6.46 14.95
N ARG A 233 -10.91 5.90 13.79
CA ARG A 233 -10.07 5.95 12.59
C ARG A 233 -9.89 7.36 12.06
N LEU A 234 -10.94 8.18 12.03
CA LEU A 234 -10.83 9.57 11.57
C LEU A 234 -9.84 10.41 12.40
N ILE A 235 -9.57 10.02 13.65
CA ILE A 235 -8.64 10.71 14.54
C ILE A 235 -7.24 10.09 14.51
N THR A 236 -7.13 8.77 14.40
CA THR A 236 -5.88 8.03 14.67
C THR A 236 -5.25 7.38 13.46
N ASP A 237 -6.03 7.10 12.41
CA ASP A 237 -5.59 6.36 11.25
C ASP A 237 -5.06 7.32 10.18
N VAL A 238 -3.88 7.06 9.63
CA VAL A 238 -3.32 7.85 8.53
C VAL A 238 -3.98 7.50 7.19
N HIS A 239 -4.78 6.44 7.13
CA HIS A 239 -5.50 6.06 5.94
C HIS A 239 -6.88 6.69 5.89
N SER A 240 -7.26 7.18 4.70
CA SER A 240 -8.66 7.47 4.40
C SER A 240 -9.55 6.24 4.62
N LEU A 241 -10.82 6.46 4.99
CA LEU A 241 -11.79 5.36 5.07
C LEU A 241 -11.88 4.64 3.72
N ALA A 242 -12.03 3.33 3.73
CA ALA A 242 -11.86 2.49 2.54
C ALA A 242 -12.71 2.91 1.32
N HIS A 243 -13.95 3.37 1.55
CA HIS A 243 -14.79 3.86 0.45
C HIS A 243 -14.28 5.19 -0.15
N PHE A 244 -13.63 6.05 0.65
CA PHE A 244 -12.96 7.25 0.14
C PHE A 244 -11.63 6.93 -0.54
N ARG A 245 -10.93 5.85 -0.15
CA ARG A 245 -9.78 5.33 -0.91
C ARG A 245 -10.18 4.97 -2.34
N VAL A 246 -11.31 4.25 -2.49
CA VAL A 246 -11.87 3.90 -3.80
C VAL A 246 -12.30 5.16 -4.57
N ILE A 247 -13.25 5.93 -4.00
CA ILE A 247 -13.86 7.08 -4.68
C ILE A 247 -12.83 8.15 -4.99
N GLY A 248 -11.93 8.46 -4.05
CA GLY A 248 -10.89 9.46 -4.20
C GLY A 248 -9.93 9.11 -5.33
N SER A 249 -9.48 7.86 -5.39
CA SER A 249 -8.55 7.37 -6.41
C SER A 249 -9.17 7.31 -7.79
N THR A 250 -10.37 6.73 -7.93
CA THR A 250 -11.02 6.61 -9.24
C THR A 250 -11.43 7.98 -9.78
N SER A 251 -11.84 8.91 -8.91
CA SER A 251 -12.21 10.28 -9.29
C SER A 251 -11.09 11.08 -9.94
N ASN A 252 -9.83 10.70 -9.70
CA ASN A 252 -8.63 11.35 -10.22
C ASN A 252 -8.00 10.60 -11.41
N PHE A 253 -8.70 9.62 -11.98
CA PHE A 253 -8.17 8.76 -13.03
C PHE A 253 -9.00 8.89 -14.31
N ASP A 254 -8.39 9.32 -15.40
CA ASP A 254 -9.08 9.51 -16.69
C ASP A 254 -9.47 8.19 -17.34
N GLU A 255 -8.64 7.17 -17.17
CA GLU A 255 -8.85 5.82 -17.66
C GLU A 255 -10.08 5.18 -17.00
N PHE A 256 -10.33 5.47 -15.72
CA PHE A 256 -11.56 5.05 -15.06
C PHE A 256 -12.80 5.67 -15.74
N ASP A 257 -12.77 6.98 -15.98
CA ASP A 257 -13.87 7.67 -16.65
C ASP A 257 -14.11 7.12 -18.06
N GLN A 258 -13.05 6.82 -18.81
CA GLN A 258 -13.15 6.23 -20.15
C GLN A 258 -13.74 4.82 -20.11
N VAL A 259 -13.28 3.98 -19.18
CA VAL A 259 -13.70 2.57 -19.06
C VAL A 259 -15.18 2.44 -18.64
N PHE A 260 -15.71 3.40 -17.88
CA PHE A 260 -17.11 3.42 -17.45
C PHE A 260 -17.98 4.44 -18.18
N GLY A 261 -17.42 5.22 -19.11
CA GLY A 261 -18.15 6.28 -19.84
C GLY A 261 -18.66 7.41 -18.94
N CYS A 262 -17.93 7.73 -17.87
CA CYS A 262 -18.30 8.80 -16.94
C CYS A 262 -18.11 10.17 -17.58
N LYS A 263 -19.05 11.09 -17.32
CA LYS A 263 -18.94 12.51 -17.71
C LYS A 263 -18.29 13.30 -16.58
N PRO A 264 -17.46 14.33 -16.89
CA PRO A 264 -16.87 15.18 -15.88
C PRO A 264 -17.91 15.77 -14.92
N GLY A 265 -17.66 15.66 -13.61
CA GLY A 265 -18.56 16.13 -12.56
C GLY A 265 -19.63 15.13 -12.13
N GLN A 266 -19.72 13.95 -12.76
CA GLN A 266 -20.51 12.84 -12.22
C GLN A 266 -19.89 12.28 -10.94
N ARG A 267 -20.69 11.52 -10.17
CA ARG A 267 -20.17 10.78 -9.02
C ARG A 267 -19.00 9.91 -9.46
N ASN A 268 -17.89 10.00 -8.74
CA ASN A 268 -16.61 9.33 -9.03
C ASN A 268 -15.87 9.82 -10.29
N SER A 269 -16.22 10.99 -10.84
CA SER A 269 -15.50 11.67 -11.93
C SER A 269 -15.40 13.17 -11.64
N ARG A 270 -14.20 13.68 -11.34
CA ARG A 270 -14.00 15.10 -11.03
C ARG A 270 -13.59 15.89 -12.27
N VAL A 271 -14.03 17.14 -12.34
CA VAL A 271 -13.56 18.11 -13.35
C VAL A 271 -12.10 18.48 -13.11
N LYS A 272 -11.74 18.79 -11.86
CA LYS A 272 -10.35 19.05 -11.44
C LYS A 272 -9.79 17.79 -10.77
N LYS A 273 -8.97 17.04 -11.50
CA LYS A 273 -8.33 15.81 -11.01
C LYS A 273 -6.98 16.10 -10.38
N CYS A 274 -6.69 15.43 -9.27
CA CYS A 274 -5.40 15.55 -8.59
C CYS A 274 -4.39 14.55 -9.17
N ILE A 275 -3.17 15.02 -9.45
CA ILE A 275 -2.08 14.20 -9.97
C ILE A 275 -0.80 14.62 -9.26
N ALA A 276 -0.22 13.73 -8.45
CA ALA A 276 1.09 13.95 -7.84
C ALA A 276 2.19 13.59 -8.85
N TRP A 277 2.21 12.33 -9.28
CA TRP A 277 3.27 11.76 -10.11
C TRP A 277 2.85 11.60 -11.57
N TRP A 278 3.80 11.83 -12.47
CA TRP A 278 3.69 11.38 -13.86
C TRP A 278 4.26 9.96 -13.98
N LEU A 279 3.68 9.19 -14.90
CA LEU A 279 4.07 7.82 -15.26
C LEU A 279 5.57 7.56 -15.44
N TYR A 280 6.37 8.59 -15.73
CA TYR A 280 7.79 8.45 -15.98
C TYR A 280 8.59 7.93 -14.78
N ILE A 281 8.11 8.07 -13.54
CA ILE A 281 8.80 7.50 -12.37
C ILE A 281 8.68 5.97 -12.35
N PHE A 282 7.56 5.40 -12.80
CA PHE A 282 7.33 3.95 -12.73
C PHE A 282 7.96 3.16 -13.89
N PHE A 283 8.33 3.81 -14.99
CA PHE A 283 8.94 3.15 -16.16
C PHE A 283 10.46 3.30 -16.24
N LEU A 284 11.08 3.98 -15.27
CA LEU A 284 12.54 4.15 -15.19
C LEU A 284 13.21 3.22 -14.16
N PHE A 285 12.44 2.33 -13.50
CA PHE A 285 12.94 1.35 -12.52
C PHE A 285 12.42 -0.06 -12.82
#